data_AF-X1DY18-F1
#
_entry.id   AF-X1DY18-F1
#
_cell.length_a   1.000
_cell.length_b   1.000
_cell.length_c   1.000
_cell.angle_alpha   90.00
_cell.angle_beta   90.00
_cell.angle_gamma   90.00
#
_symmetry.space_group_name_H-M   'P 1'
#
loop_
_entity.id
_entity.type
_entity.pdbx_description
1 polymer ?
#
loop_
_entity_poly.entity_id
_entity_poly.type
_entity_poly.pdbx_seq_one_letter_code
_entity_poly.pdbx_strand_id
1 'polypeptide(L)' 'MCLAIPGKIVSIDGNSALVDFDGIEQKIIIALVLNPEVGKYVIV' A
#
# COMPACT_ATOMS: atom_id res chain seq x y z
N MET A 1 -15.97 -7.20 12.80
CA MET A 1 -15.19 -5.97 13.08
C MET A 1 -13.74 -6.30 12.74
N CYS A 2 -13.18 -5.69 11.71
CA CYS A 2 -11.78 -5.88 11.34
C CYS A 2 -11.03 -4.58 11.64
N LEU A 3 -9.81 -4.69 12.17
CA LEU A 3 -8.88 -3.57 12.33
C LEU A 3 -8.12 -3.41 11.03
N ALA A 4 -8.01 -2.17 10.56
CA ALA A 4 -7.27 -1.88 9.35
C ALA A 4 -5.77 -2.09 9.57
N ILE A 5 -5.07 -2.64 8.57
CA ILE A 5 -3.66 -3.03 8.71
C ILE A 5 -2.81 -2.02 7.92
N PRO A 6 -1.83 -1.37 8.56
CA PRO A 6 -0.90 -0.50 7.87
C PRO A 6 0.08 -1.34 7.04
N GLY A 7 0.29 -0.95 5.78
CA GLY A 7 1.30 -1.51 4.90
C GLY A 7 2.19 -0.42 4.31
N LYS A 8 3.47 -0.70 4.10
CA LYS A 8 4.44 0.25 3.54
C LYS A 8 4.53 0.11 2.03
N ILE A 9 4.41 1.21 1.29
CA ILE A 9 4.58 1.19 -0.17
C ILE A 9 6.05 0.96 -0.50
N VAL A 10 6.35 -0.13 -1.20
CA VAL A 10 7.70 -0.51 -1.62
C VAL A 10 7.95 -0.10 -3.08
N SER A 11 6.92 -0.14 -3.93
CA SER A 11 6.99 0.28 -5.34
C SER A 11 5.63 0.73 -5.85
N ILE A 12 5.61 1.61 -6.86
CA ILE A 12 4.40 2.14 -7.49
C ILE A 12 4.47 1.89 -9.00
N ASP A 13 3.41 1.29 -9.54
CA ASP A 13 3.22 0.94 -10.94
C ASP A 13 1.85 1.47 -11.41
N GLY A 14 1.81 2.76 -11.78
CA GLY A 14 0.59 3.46 -12.17
C GLY A 14 -0.46 3.46 -11.05
N ASN A 15 -1.57 2.75 -11.27
CA ASN A 15 -2.68 2.64 -10.31
C ASN A 15 -2.52 1.48 -9.31
N SER A 16 -1.45 0.71 -9.42
CA SER A 16 -1.12 -0.37 -8.49
C SER A 16 0.15 -0.05 -7.73
N ALA A 17 0.26 -0.56 -6.50
CA ALA A 17 1.47 -0.48 -5.70
C ALA A 17 1.80 -1.84 -5.11
N LEU A 18 3.10 -2.14 -5.00
CA LEU A 18 3.58 -3.23 -4.16
C LEU A 18 3.66 -2.69 -2.73
N VAL A 19 2.96 -3.33 -1.80
CA VAL A 19 2.89 -2.92 -0.40
C VAL A 19 3.33 -4.07 0.49
N ASP A 20 4.23 -3.77 1.42
CA ASP A 20 4.72 -4.71 2.43
C ASP A 20 3.87 -4.60 3.71
N PHE A 21 3.28 -5.72 4.11
CA PHE A 21 2.55 -5.89 5.35
C PHE A 21 3.39 -6.77 6.30
N ASP A 22 4.44 -6.18 6.88
CA ASP A 22 5.32 -6.83 7.85
C ASP A 22 6.02 -8.09 7.28
N GLY A 23 6.58 -7.95 6.08
CA GLY A 23 7.29 -9.02 5.36
C GLY A 23 6.45 -9.79 4.33
N ILE A 24 5.16 -9.47 4.20
CA ILE A 24 4.30 -9.99 3.13
C ILE A 24 4.09 -8.90 2.08
N GLU A 25 4.66 -9.09 0.90
CA GLU A 25 4.48 -8.18 -0.22
C GLU A 25 3.22 -8.52 -1.02
N GLN A 26 2.32 -7.55 -1.18
CA GLN A 26 1.10 -7.71 -1.95
C GLN A 26 0.89 -6.55 -2.92
N LYS A 27 0.50 -6.86 -4.15
CA LYS A 27 0.10 -5.85 -5.14
C LYS A 27 -1.33 -5.40 -4.83
N ILE A 28 -1.51 -4.12 -4.52
CA ILE A 28 -2.82 -3.52 -4.22
C ILE A 28 -3.12 -2.34 -5.15
N ILE A 29 -4.40 -2.00 -5.29
CA ILE A 29 -4.85 -0.84 -6.06
C ILE A 29 -4.78 0.40 -5.16
N ILE A 30 -4.09 1.44 -5.63
CA ILE A 30 -3.92 2.73 -4.93
C ILE A 30 -4.64 3.88 -5.62
N ALA A 31 -5.55 3.59 -6.56
CA ALA A 31 -6.28 4.60 -7.34
C ALA A 31 -7.11 5.60 -6.50
N LEU A 32 -7.43 5.24 -5.25
CA LEU A 32 -8.19 6.09 -4.31
C LEU A 32 -7.30 6.84 -3.31
N VAL A 33 -5.98 6.60 -3.34
CA VAL A 33 -5.01 7.26 -2.45
C VAL A 33 -4.55 8.56 -3.10
N LEU A 34 -4.67 9.69 -2.40
CA LEU A 34 -4.10 10.96 -2.87
C LEU A 34 -2.59 10.98 -2.66
N ASN A 35 -1.85 11.30 -3.72
CA ASN A 35 -0.40 11.46 -3.71
C ASN A 35 0.35 10.27 -3.06
N PRO A 36 0.15 9.03 -3.56
CA PRO A 36 0.87 7.87 -3.06
C PRO A 36 2.36 8.02 -3.39
N GLU A 37 3.21 7.72 -2.39
CA GLU A 37 4.66 7.84 -2.51
C GLU A 37 5.33 6.60 -1.91
N VAL A 38 6.43 6.18 -2.53
CA VAL A 38 7.24 5.06 -2.03
C VAL A 38 7.80 5.42 -0.65
N GLY A 39 7.69 4.48 0.28
CA GLY A 39 8.13 4.65 1.67
C GLY A 39 7.04 5.15 2.62
N LYS A 40 5.90 5.65 2.12
CA LYS A 40 4.73 5.98 2.96
C LYS A 40 3.92 4.74 3.29
N TYR A 41 3.13 4.86 4.35
CA TYR A 41 2.20 3.82 4.79
C TYR A 41 0.80 4.09 4.28
N VAL A 42 0.11 3.02 3.88
CA VAL A 42 -1.30 3.01 3.51
C VAL A 42 -2.06 2.08 4.45
N ILE A 43 -3.35 2.36 4.63
CA ILE A 43 -4.25 1.56 5.44
C ILE A 43 -5.19 0.81 4.50
N VAL A 44 -5.32 -0.50 4.72
CA VAL A 44 -6.25 -1.39 3.99
C VAL A 44 -7.24 -2.01 4.95
#